data_AF-A0A4R4D248-F1
#
_entry.id   AF-A0A4R4D248-F1
#
_cell.length_a   1.000
_cell.length_b   1.000
_cell.length_c   1.000
_cell.angle_alpha   90.00
_cell.angle_beta   90.00
_cell.angle_gamma   90.00
#
_symmetry.space_group_name_H-M   'P 1'
#
loop_
_entity.id
_entity.type
_entity.pdbx_description
1 polymer ?
#
loop_
_entity_poly.entity_id
_entity_poly.type
_entity_poly.pdbx_seq_one_letter_code
_entity_poly.pdbx_strand_id
1 'polypeptide(L)'
;MPEYTTQFNLPKSLANENVSLAAHNSLVEAIDTNIGNALAEHKADYVYQTAGGTATAITLTNVILEDGHPKTFIASANNNGAATTINNKPLYKPNTTDTPSLVTGKAYTIWYDEIGDCFFIKASGEGTAVVSHVLAGDTFTNDNGTYTGTMPNRAGETAALSSAVSGTTLKLLASEGYRDGVDDKVTITDADFVAANIKAGVSIFGVTGMLPEPLGSIIGSYEVTDNTIETGDLVKFINEKASPVSATYQVSNTVVNSAYSQAISAVLIDDYKILVSYVEQLSSYTMKVVVLTITGLTVTVGTPVTTSVAYCLGTSLAKLDTNKAVLLYFTQPNNYYVYARVITVSGTTPTLNTALNLYTDGTYMASSLSLRLIDTNKLICSWAYNTTVATCTLSCTDTTLTNGTIFNSATDGYQGGTTLSILSTTKALLIYESFVSTTYYIRAKVLTVSDTSISGGTAVNIDTHTASFNILDRGSLPLDSSRVIFAYKDVSNSNYGTAVILSISDTNIIVNTSVVFESSMTVQDLAIALFDTNVVRVTYGYTSKTILFIINNVTISVGTASTYTTNSTSMEILIKMQSAKYFVVIRNDSSNNGYLTVSDITFIKKGEGVAVNGGTIGQTITCYDWR
;
A
#
# COMPACT_ATOMS: atom_id res chain seq x y z
N MET A 1 -89.63 33.50 56.99
CA MET A 1 -88.34 33.51 57.71
C MET A 1 -87.36 34.33 56.87
N PRO A 2 -86.40 35.06 57.46
CA PRO A 2 -85.39 35.74 56.68
C PRO A 2 -84.59 34.69 55.91
N GLU A 3 -84.49 34.84 54.59
CA GLU A 3 -83.59 34.04 53.78
C GLU A 3 -82.22 34.72 53.71
N TYR A 4 -81.15 33.95 53.63
CA TYR A 4 -79.78 34.46 53.53
C TYR A 4 -79.11 33.99 52.23
N THR A 5 -78.14 34.74 51.73
CA THR A 5 -77.30 34.33 50.60
C THR A 5 -76.39 33.17 51.01
N THR A 6 -76.08 32.26 50.09
CA THR A 6 -75.30 31.05 50.40
C THR A 6 -73.81 31.29 50.60
N GLN A 7 -73.21 32.27 49.91
CA GLN A 7 -71.75 32.47 49.91
C GLN A 7 -71.26 33.29 51.11
N PHE A 8 -71.96 34.39 51.42
CA PHE A 8 -71.55 35.36 52.45
C PHE A 8 -72.57 35.51 53.59
N ASN A 9 -73.62 34.66 53.61
CA ASN A 9 -74.67 34.65 54.64
C ASN A 9 -75.33 36.03 54.90
N LEU A 10 -75.55 36.82 53.86
CA LEU A 10 -76.18 38.15 53.92
C LEU A 10 -77.71 38.05 53.84
N PRO A 11 -78.49 38.89 54.54
CA PRO A 11 -79.95 38.82 54.54
C PRO A 11 -80.54 39.23 53.18
N LYS A 12 -81.51 38.46 52.68
CA LYS A 12 -82.31 38.79 51.49
C LYS A 12 -83.54 39.62 51.87
N SER A 13 -83.93 40.54 51.01
CA SER A 13 -85.20 41.27 51.12
C SER A 13 -86.39 40.33 50.89
N LEU A 14 -87.47 40.48 51.67
CA LEU A 14 -88.71 39.73 51.46
C LEU A 14 -89.52 40.33 50.29
N ALA A 15 -90.30 39.50 49.58
CA ALA A 15 -91.02 39.89 48.35
C ALA A 15 -92.07 41.03 48.53
N ASN A 16 -92.39 41.40 49.76
CA ASN A 16 -93.37 42.40 50.15
C ASN A 16 -92.79 43.55 51.01
N GLU A 17 -91.46 43.68 51.11
CA GLU A 17 -90.81 44.76 51.84
C GLU A 17 -90.47 45.97 50.93
N ASN A 18 -90.87 47.17 51.35
CA ASN A 18 -90.26 48.40 50.85
C ASN A 18 -88.88 48.55 51.52
N VAL A 19 -87.81 48.15 50.82
CA VAL A 19 -86.43 48.26 51.32
C VAL A 19 -86.06 49.75 51.43
N SER A 20 -85.75 50.22 52.63
CA SER A 20 -85.30 51.59 52.83
C SER A 20 -83.88 51.79 52.27
N LEU A 21 -83.55 53.01 51.85
CA LEU A 21 -82.18 53.36 51.43
C LEU A 21 -81.14 52.99 52.51
N ALA A 22 -81.50 53.12 53.78
CA ALA A 22 -80.64 52.73 54.89
C ALA A 22 -80.36 51.22 54.92
N ALA A 23 -81.39 50.38 54.75
CA ALA A 23 -81.22 48.92 54.71
C ALA A 23 -80.38 48.47 53.49
N HIS A 24 -80.54 49.15 52.35
CA HIS A 24 -79.71 48.90 51.16
C HIS A 24 -78.24 49.26 51.42
N ASN A 25 -77.97 50.44 51.99
CA ASN A 25 -76.60 50.85 52.32
C ASN A 25 -75.93 49.91 53.33
N SER A 26 -76.65 49.43 54.35
CA SER A 26 -76.11 48.44 55.29
C SER A 26 -75.75 47.11 54.62
N LEU A 27 -76.52 46.67 53.63
CA LEU A 27 -76.18 45.49 52.84
C LEU A 27 -74.93 45.72 51.98
N VAL A 28 -74.80 46.90 51.37
CA VAL A 28 -73.60 47.29 50.59
C VAL A 28 -72.35 47.32 51.47
N GLU A 29 -72.41 47.91 52.67
CA GLU A 29 -71.30 47.93 53.62
C GLU A 29 -70.92 46.51 54.10
N ALA A 30 -71.91 45.65 54.32
CA ALA A 30 -71.68 44.25 54.68
C ALA A 30 -71.01 43.48 53.53
N ILE A 31 -71.41 43.70 52.28
CA ILE A 31 -70.76 43.11 51.10
C ILE A 31 -69.31 43.61 50.99
N ASP A 32 -69.08 44.92 51.08
CA ASP A 32 -67.75 45.53 50.98
C ASP A 32 -66.80 45.00 52.06
N THR A 33 -67.28 44.88 53.30
CA THR A 33 -66.50 44.32 54.42
C THR A 33 -66.14 42.85 54.18
N ASN A 34 -67.10 42.02 53.77
CA ASN A 34 -66.86 40.59 53.55
C ASN A 34 -65.92 40.35 52.36
N ILE A 35 -66.10 41.08 51.26
CA ILE A 35 -65.19 41.01 50.10
C ILE A 35 -63.81 41.53 50.47
N GLY A 36 -63.73 42.64 51.21
CA GLY A 36 -62.48 43.23 51.68
C GLY A 36 -61.68 42.25 52.55
N ASN A 37 -62.34 41.56 53.49
CA ASN A 37 -61.72 40.55 54.34
C ASN A 37 -61.23 39.34 53.53
N ALA A 38 -62.08 38.77 52.67
CA ALA A 38 -61.70 37.63 51.82
C ALA A 38 -60.55 37.98 50.86
N LEU A 39 -60.54 39.21 50.33
CA LEU A 39 -59.46 39.69 49.48
C LEU A 39 -58.18 39.95 50.28
N ALA A 40 -58.26 40.43 51.52
CA ALA A 40 -57.12 40.60 52.40
C ALA A 40 -56.48 39.26 52.77
N GLU A 41 -57.29 38.24 53.07
CA GLU A 41 -56.85 36.87 53.31
C GLU A 41 -56.17 36.28 52.06
N HIS A 42 -56.80 36.40 50.88
CA HIS A 42 -56.20 35.95 49.61
C HIS A 42 -54.89 36.71 49.30
N LYS A 43 -54.83 38.02 49.55
CA LYS A 43 -53.60 38.82 49.37
C LYS A 43 -52.49 38.39 50.32
N ALA A 44 -52.80 38.06 51.56
CA ALA A 44 -51.84 37.55 52.54
C ALA A 44 -51.26 36.19 52.09
N ASP A 45 -52.09 35.32 51.50
CA ASP A 45 -51.64 34.03 50.94
C ASP A 45 -50.84 34.18 49.63
N TYR A 46 -51.00 35.29 48.90
CA TYR A 46 -50.26 35.56 47.67
C TYR A 46 -48.81 36.04 47.89
N VAL A 47 -48.42 36.30 49.14
CA VAL A 47 -47.04 36.66 49.51
C VAL A 47 -46.25 35.39 49.82
N TYR A 48 -45.12 35.20 49.14
CA TYR A 48 -44.25 34.05 49.41
C TYR A 48 -43.63 34.16 50.80
N GLN A 49 -44.10 33.34 51.74
CA GLN A 49 -43.49 33.26 53.05
C GLN A 49 -42.07 32.69 52.96
N THR A 50 -41.16 33.24 53.76
CA THR A 50 -39.85 32.60 53.96
C THR A 50 -40.02 31.37 54.84
N ALA A 51 -39.44 30.25 54.44
CA ALA A 51 -39.50 29.00 55.18
C ALA A 51 -38.92 29.14 56.59
N GLY A 52 -39.69 28.74 57.61
CA GLY A 52 -39.19 28.56 58.97
C GLY A 52 -38.49 27.21 59.16
N GLY A 53 -37.94 26.97 60.35
CA GLY A 53 -37.27 25.72 60.69
C GLY A 53 -35.82 25.64 60.20
N THR A 54 -35.39 24.46 59.76
CA THR A 54 -34.04 24.21 59.23
C THR A 54 -34.07 23.91 57.73
N ALA A 55 -32.90 23.77 57.11
CA ALA A 55 -32.79 23.46 55.68
C ALA A 55 -33.47 22.14 55.26
N THR A 56 -33.63 21.18 56.18
CA THR A 56 -34.22 19.85 55.92
C THR A 56 -35.52 19.60 56.70
N ALA A 57 -35.87 20.45 57.66
CA ALA A 57 -37.12 20.39 58.40
C ALA A 57 -37.82 21.75 58.30
N ILE A 58 -38.51 21.94 57.18
CA ILE A 58 -39.16 23.19 56.83
C ILE A 58 -40.50 23.29 57.55
N THR A 59 -40.76 24.46 58.12
CA THR A 59 -42.06 24.81 58.71
C THR A 59 -42.75 25.88 57.87
N LEU A 60 -43.98 25.60 57.44
CA LEU A 60 -44.81 26.50 56.66
C LEU A 60 -46.15 26.72 57.36
N THR A 61 -46.59 27.99 57.47
CA THR A 61 -47.94 28.36 57.91
C THR A 61 -48.95 28.27 56.76
N ASN A 62 -50.24 28.12 57.11
CA ASN A 62 -51.36 28.09 56.17
C ASN A 62 -51.13 27.15 54.98
N VAL A 63 -50.75 25.90 55.27
CA VAL A 63 -50.64 24.83 54.28
C VAL A 63 -51.94 24.04 54.29
N ILE A 64 -52.60 23.98 53.13
CA ILE A 64 -53.81 23.19 52.94
C ILE A 64 -53.37 21.76 52.59
N LEU A 65 -53.88 20.77 53.32
CA LEU A 65 -53.60 19.35 53.12
C LEU A 65 -54.73 18.70 52.33
N GLU A 66 -54.96 19.22 51.13
CA GLU A 66 -55.93 18.70 50.17
C GLU A 66 -55.20 18.41 48.85
N ASP A 67 -55.58 17.33 48.17
CA ASP A 67 -54.85 16.83 47.01
C ASP A 67 -54.70 17.89 45.91
N GLY A 68 -53.47 18.10 45.44
CA GLY A 68 -53.15 19.06 44.40
C GLY A 68 -53.13 20.54 44.83
N HIS A 69 -53.37 20.87 46.11
CA HIS A 69 -53.32 22.26 46.58
C HIS A 69 -51.89 22.80 46.61
N PRO A 70 -51.60 23.90 45.89
CA PRO A 70 -50.25 24.42 45.82
C PRO A 70 -49.90 25.38 46.97
N LYS A 71 -48.63 25.37 47.40
CA LYS A 71 -48.05 26.42 48.26
C LYS A 71 -46.72 26.88 47.69
N THR A 72 -46.50 28.20 47.63
CA THR A 72 -45.21 28.76 47.23
C THR A 72 -44.50 29.39 48.43
N PHE A 73 -43.22 29.09 48.60
CA PHE A 73 -42.40 29.60 49.70
C PHE A 73 -40.98 29.93 49.23
N ILE A 74 -40.27 30.79 49.97
CA ILE A 74 -38.86 31.08 49.76
C ILE A 74 -38.03 30.19 50.70
N ALA A 75 -37.10 29.40 50.16
CA ALA A 75 -36.21 28.58 51.00
C ALA A 75 -35.27 29.49 51.81
N SER A 76 -35.17 29.27 53.12
CA SER A 76 -34.30 30.05 54.01
C SER A 76 -32.84 29.57 54.02
N ALA A 77 -32.59 28.31 53.64
CA ALA A 77 -31.26 27.70 53.61
C ALA A 77 -31.14 26.64 52.50
N ASN A 78 -29.91 26.27 52.14
CA ASN A 78 -29.64 25.19 51.20
C ASN A 78 -29.82 23.83 51.87
N ASN A 79 -30.59 22.92 51.27
CA ASN A 79 -30.71 21.55 51.80
C ASN A 79 -29.58 20.61 51.31
N ASN A 80 -28.76 21.06 50.34
CA ASN A 80 -27.68 20.29 49.73
C ASN A 80 -28.12 18.90 49.21
N GLY A 81 -29.38 18.78 48.78
CA GLY A 81 -29.96 17.51 48.28
C GLY A 81 -30.30 16.50 49.38
N ALA A 82 -30.22 16.86 50.66
CA ALA A 82 -30.58 15.98 51.76
C ALA A 82 -32.11 15.87 51.94
N ALA A 83 -32.57 14.69 52.37
CA ALA A 83 -33.97 14.39 52.67
C ALA A 83 -34.64 15.53 53.45
N THR A 84 -35.72 16.08 52.89
CA THR A 84 -36.37 17.29 53.40
C THR A 84 -37.83 16.99 53.74
N THR A 85 -38.32 17.58 54.82
CA THR A 85 -39.73 17.54 55.22
C THR A 85 -40.32 18.94 55.27
N ILE A 86 -41.62 19.04 55.01
CA ILE A 86 -42.44 20.24 55.19
C ILE A 86 -43.54 19.88 56.19
N ASN A 87 -43.58 20.55 57.34
CA ASN A 87 -44.53 20.27 58.42
C ASN A 87 -44.58 18.77 58.79
N ASN A 88 -43.40 18.16 58.92
CA ASN A 88 -43.20 16.72 59.19
C ASN A 88 -43.62 15.75 58.08
N LYS A 89 -44.01 16.23 56.89
CA LYS A 89 -44.30 15.37 55.73
C LYS A 89 -43.15 15.41 54.73
N PRO A 90 -42.79 14.29 54.06
CA PRO A 90 -41.70 14.27 53.10
C PRO A 90 -41.92 15.21 51.90
N LEU A 91 -40.83 15.71 51.33
CA LEU A 91 -40.82 16.50 50.10
C LEU A 91 -40.05 15.75 49.00
N TYR A 92 -40.68 15.56 47.84
CA TYR A 92 -40.13 14.81 46.71
C TYR A 92 -40.19 15.56 45.38
N LYS A 93 -39.43 15.07 44.39
CA LYS A 93 -39.62 15.40 42.98
C LYS A 93 -40.89 14.72 42.45
N PRO A 94 -41.62 15.33 41.49
CA PRO A 94 -42.89 14.82 41.00
C PRO A 94 -42.85 13.33 40.65
N ASN A 95 -43.76 12.54 41.23
CA ASN A 95 -43.90 11.11 40.97
C ASN A 95 -42.66 10.25 41.31
N THR A 96 -41.78 10.72 42.19
CA THR A 96 -40.61 9.97 42.67
C THR A 96 -40.55 9.98 44.20
N THR A 97 -39.56 9.28 44.77
CA THR A 97 -39.14 9.45 46.17
C THR A 97 -37.83 10.24 46.29
N ASP A 98 -37.38 10.86 45.19
CA ASP A 98 -36.12 11.58 45.16
C ASP A 98 -36.27 12.94 45.83
N THR A 99 -35.28 13.31 46.65
CA THR A 99 -35.29 14.60 47.32
C THR A 99 -34.94 15.72 46.33
N PRO A 100 -35.74 16.80 46.23
CA PRO A 100 -35.36 17.96 45.45
C PRO A 100 -34.28 18.77 46.15
N SER A 101 -33.45 19.49 45.39
CA SER A 101 -32.50 20.44 45.95
C SER A 101 -33.15 21.82 46.12
N LEU A 102 -33.04 22.37 47.32
CA LEU A 102 -33.50 23.70 47.69
C LEU A 102 -32.30 24.61 47.91
N VAL A 103 -32.35 25.80 47.32
CA VAL A 103 -31.32 26.84 47.38
C VAL A 103 -31.90 28.06 48.08
N THR A 104 -31.15 28.61 49.05
CA THR A 104 -31.53 29.78 49.83
C THR A 104 -31.92 30.96 48.93
N GLY A 105 -32.99 31.65 49.31
CA GLY A 105 -33.52 32.82 48.59
C GLY A 105 -34.33 32.51 47.33
N LYS A 106 -34.41 31.24 46.88
CA LYS A 106 -35.28 30.86 45.75
C LYS A 106 -36.69 30.52 46.19
N ALA A 107 -37.66 30.86 45.35
CA ALA A 107 -39.06 30.50 45.54
C ALA A 107 -39.36 29.13 44.92
N TYR A 108 -40.09 28.30 45.65
CA TYR A 108 -40.49 26.95 45.23
C TYR A 108 -41.99 26.78 45.41
N THR A 109 -42.66 26.28 44.38
CA THR A 109 -44.06 25.85 44.47
C THR A 109 -44.08 24.35 44.73
N ILE A 110 -44.81 23.94 45.76
CA ILE A 110 -45.11 22.55 46.08
C ILE A 110 -46.61 22.29 45.94
N TRP A 111 -47.03 21.04 45.83
CA TRP A 111 -48.41 20.61 46.07
C TRP A 111 -48.45 19.39 46.99
N TYR A 112 -49.56 19.26 47.71
CA TYR A 112 -49.80 18.11 48.58
C TYR A 112 -50.34 16.91 47.78
N ASP A 113 -49.90 15.71 48.13
CA ASP A 113 -50.45 14.43 47.67
C ASP A 113 -50.99 13.67 48.88
N GLU A 114 -52.30 13.44 48.89
CA GLU A 114 -52.99 12.79 50.01
C GLU A 114 -52.65 11.30 50.09
N ILE A 115 -52.43 10.64 48.96
CA ILE A 115 -52.18 9.19 48.89
C ILE A 115 -50.81 8.83 49.47
N GLY A 116 -49.78 9.59 49.08
CA GLY A 116 -48.40 9.40 49.55
C GLY A 116 -48.08 10.09 50.87
N ASP A 117 -49.02 10.84 51.45
CA ASP A 117 -48.83 11.68 52.64
C ASP A 117 -47.58 12.60 52.53
N CYS A 118 -47.40 13.22 51.37
CA CYS A 118 -46.16 13.93 51.03
C CYS A 118 -46.41 15.19 50.20
N PHE A 119 -45.35 15.96 49.96
CA PHE A 119 -45.35 17.11 49.06
C PHE A 119 -44.49 16.82 47.83
N PHE A 120 -44.92 17.31 46.67
CA PHE A 120 -44.11 17.32 45.45
C PHE A 120 -43.76 18.74 45.04
N ILE A 121 -42.54 18.97 44.55
CA ILE A 121 -42.10 20.26 44.00
C ILE A 121 -42.51 20.42 42.52
N LYS A 122 -42.92 21.61 42.08
CA LYS A 122 -43.49 21.83 40.74
C LYS A 122 -42.52 21.79 39.56
N ALA A 123 -41.24 22.07 39.79
CA ALA A 123 -40.21 21.91 38.78
C ALA A 123 -38.85 21.67 39.46
N SER A 124 -38.16 20.62 39.05
CA SER A 124 -36.74 20.37 39.34
C SER A 124 -35.97 20.20 38.03
N GLY A 125 -34.72 20.66 37.97
CA GLY A 125 -33.87 20.51 36.80
C GLY A 125 -33.11 19.19 36.86
N GLU A 126 -33.57 18.17 36.12
CA GLU A 126 -33.07 16.78 36.24
C GLU A 126 -31.82 16.46 35.41
N GLY A 127 -31.11 17.48 34.89
CA GLY A 127 -29.93 17.27 34.05
C GLY A 127 -28.73 16.69 34.80
N THR A 128 -28.14 15.61 34.28
CA THR A 128 -26.93 14.96 34.83
C THR A 128 -25.62 15.45 34.20
N ALA A 129 -25.68 16.41 33.28
CA ALA A 129 -24.48 17.03 32.70
C ALA A 129 -23.66 17.73 33.78
N VAL A 130 -22.33 17.55 33.72
CA VAL A 130 -21.37 18.33 34.51
C VAL A 130 -20.66 19.34 33.61
N VAL A 131 -19.93 20.29 34.18
CA VAL A 131 -19.25 21.34 33.41
C VAL A 131 -18.32 20.77 32.34
N SER A 132 -17.66 19.63 32.58
CA SER A 132 -16.80 18.96 31.59
C SER A 132 -17.56 18.27 30.45
N HIS A 133 -18.88 18.12 30.54
CA HIS A 133 -19.71 17.50 29.49
C HIS A 133 -20.29 18.54 28.51
N VAL A 134 -20.16 19.83 28.81
CA VAL A 134 -20.75 20.93 28.03
C VAL A 134 -19.64 21.78 27.42
N LEU A 135 -19.82 22.21 26.17
CA LEU A 135 -18.83 23.01 25.46
C LEU A 135 -18.47 24.29 26.22
N ALA A 136 -17.20 24.66 26.15
CA ALA A 136 -16.67 25.85 26.79
C ALA A 136 -17.40 27.10 26.28
N GLY A 137 -18.02 27.84 27.20
CA GLY A 137 -18.81 29.04 26.90
C GLY A 137 -20.32 28.79 26.78
N ASP A 138 -20.76 27.55 26.55
CA ASP A 138 -22.19 27.22 26.53
C ASP A 138 -22.73 27.05 27.96
N THR A 139 -23.95 27.52 28.22
CA THR A 139 -24.58 27.45 29.55
C THR A 139 -25.62 26.34 29.63
N PHE A 140 -25.71 25.67 30.78
CA PHE A 140 -26.75 24.69 31.10
C PHE A 140 -27.26 24.89 32.53
N THR A 141 -28.42 24.32 32.84
CA THR A 141 -29.02 24.41 34.18
C THR A 141 -29.23 23.02 34.78
N ASN A 142 -28.91 22.88 36.06
CA ASN A 142 -29.34 21.74 36.89
C ASN A 142 -29.97 22.26 38.20
N ASP A 143 -30.27 21.33 39.11
CA ASP A 143 -30.86 21.62 40.43
C ASP A 143 -30.09 22.68 41.26
N ASN A 144 -28.79 22.88 41.01
CA ASN A 144 -27.95 23.83 41.74
C ASN A 144 -27.84 25.21 41.06
N GLY A 145 -28.38 25.38 39.85
CA GLY A 145 -28.41 26.65 39.12
C GLY A 145 -27.86 26.57 37.71
N THR A 146 -27.47 27.74 37.18
CA THR A 146 -26.87 27.87 35.85
C THR A 146 -25.35 27.71 35.95
N TYR A 147 -24.81 26.86 35.08
CA TYR A 147 -23.38 26.58 34.95
C TYR A 147 -22.92 26.85 33.53
N THR A 148 -21.62 27.07 33.36
CA THR A 148 -20.97 27.21 32.05
C THR A 148 -20.08 26.00 31.81
N GLY A 149 -20.16 25.42 30.62
CA GLY A 149 -19.34 24.30 30.20
C GLY A 149 -17.86 24.63 30.16
N THR A 150 -17.03 23.59 30.24
CA THR A 150 -15.56 23.66 30.18
C THR A 150 -14.97 22.76 29.10
N MET A 151 -15.77 21.97 28.38
CA MET A 151 -15.27 21.07 27.34
C MET A 151 -14.68 21.87 26.17
N PRO A 152 -13.40 21.70 25.83
CA PRO A 152 -12.80 22.43 24.72
C PRO A 152 -13.53 22.16 23.39
N ASN A 153 -13.89 23.21 22.64
CA ASN A 153 -14.39 23.06 21.28
C ASN A 153 -13.21 22.84 20.33
N ARG A 154 -13.13 21.64 19.75
CA ARG A 154 -12.09 21.22 18.79
C ARG A 154 -12.60 21.17 17.34
N ALA A 155 -13.55 22.03 16.98
CA ALA A 155 -14.03 22.13 15.61
C ALA A 155 -12.90 22.55 14.64
N GLY A 156 -12.81 21.88 13.49
CA GLY A 156 -11.81 22.14 12.45
C GLY A 156 -10.64 21.15 12.47
N GLU A 157 -9.51 21.57 11.90
CA GLU A 157 -8.27 20.78 11.87
C GLU A 157 -7.48 20.99 13.16
N THR A 158 -7.26 19.92 13.92
CA THR A 158 -6.49 19.96 15.18
C THR A 158 -5.35 18.95 15.15
N ALA A 159 -4.18 19.35 15.65
CA ALA A 159 -3.04 18.45 15.76
C ALA A 159 -3.33 17.29 16.72
N ALA A 160 -2.85 16.09 16.34
CA ALA A 160 -2.83 14.94 17.23
C ALA A 160 -1.78 15.12 18.33
N LEU A 161 -2.05 14.58 19.52
CA LEU A 161 -1.12 14.64 20.66
C LEU A 161 0.08 13.71 20.47
N SER A 162 -0.13 12.57 19.80
CA SER A 162 0.92 11.63 19.42
C SER A 162 0.47 10.75 18.26
N SER A 163 1.43 10.06 17.63
CA SER A 163 1.17 9.07 16.59
C SER A 163 1.86 7.75 16.92
N ALA A 164 1.25 6.63 16.54
CA ALA A 164 1.85 5.30 16.59
C ALA A 164 1.44 4.49 15.35
N VAL A 165 2.23 3.48 14.99
CA VAL A 165 1.94 2.61 13.85
C VAL A 165 1.84 1.15 14.31
N SER A 166 0.90 0.41 13.73
CA SER A 166 0.69 -1.02 13.97
C SER A 166 0.40 -1.70 12.63
N GLY A 167 1.39 -2.37 12.05
CA GLY A 167 1.29 -2.88 10.69
C GLY A 167 1.13 -1.72 9.70
N THR A 168 0.05 -1.73 8.94
CA THR A 168 -0.33 -0.69 7.95
C THR A 168 -1.30 0.37 8.49
N THR A 169 -1.56 0.37 9.80
CA THR A 169 -2.49 1.31 10.45
C THR A 169 -1.74 2.42 11.20
N LEU A 170 -1.99 3.67 10.81
CA LEU A 170 -1.59 4.86 11.56
C LEU A 170 -2.64 5.16 12.64
N LYS A 171 -2.19 5.35 13.88
CA LYS A 171 -3.01 5.68 15.04
C LYS A 171 -2.61 7.05 15.57
N LEU A 172 -3.55 7.97 15.64
CA LEU A 172 -3.37 9.34 16.11
C LEU A 172 -4.12 9.53 17.43
N LEU A 173 -3.43 9.93 18.50
CA LEU A 173 -4.08 10.26 19.78
C LEU A 173 -4.77 11.62 19.65
N ALA A 174 -6.09 11.65 19.85
CA ALA A 174 -6.87 12.88 19.75
C ALA A 174 -6.60 13.81 20.94
N SER A 175 -6.82 15.11 20.76
CA SER A 175 -6.78 16.08 21.87
C SER A 175 -8.03 15.98 22.76
N GLU A 176 -7.89 16.39 24.02
CA GLU A 176 -9.01 16.50 24.97
C GLU A 176 -10.13 17.41 24.42
N GLY A 177 -11.37 16.94 24.58
CA GLY A 177 -12.61 17.55 24.12
C GLY A 177 -13.77 16.60 24.45
N TYR A 178 -14.46 16.08 23.43
CA TYR A 178 -15.37 14.95 23.62
C TYR A 178 -14.61 13.65 23.95
N ARG A 179 -13.41 13.49 23.37
CA ARG A 179 -12.47 12.41 23.68
C ARG A 179 -11.62 12.78 24.89
N ASP A 180 -11.13 11.78 25.59
CA ASP A 180 -10.41 11.96 26.85
C ASP A 180 -9.00 12.57 26.72
N GLY A 181 -8.39 12.46 25.54
CA GLY A 181 -7.02 12.91 25.28
C GLY A 181 -5.93 12.00 25.85
N VAL A 182 -6.27 10.79 26.32
CA VAL A 182 -5.35 9.88 27.01
C VAL A 182 -5.11 8.61 26.18
N ASP A 183 -6.18 7.89 25.81
CA ASP A 183 -6.05 6.64 25.05
C ASP A 183 -6.98 6.53 23.82
N ASP A 184 -7.90 7.48 23.65
CA ASP A 184 -8.78 7.59 22.50
C ASP A 184 -8.03 7.93 21.19
N LYS A 185 -7.93 6.94 20.30
CA LYS A 185 -7.23 7.08 19.00
C LYS A 185 -8.18 7.23 17.82
N VAL A 186 -7.75 7.99 16.83
CA VAL A 186 -8.29 8.03 15.47
C VAL A 186 -7.35 7.21 14.59
N THR A 187 -7.88 6.31 13.77
CA THR A 187 -7.06 5.37 13.00
C THR A 187 -7.38 5.41 11.51
N ILE A 188 -6.34 5.28 10.69
CA ILE A 188 -6.47 5.06 9.24
C ILE A 188 -5.56 3.90 8.84
N THR A 189 -6.09 3.02 7.97
CA THR A 189 -5.35 1.87 7.44
C THR A 189 -5.20 2.05 5.95
N ASP A 190 -3.96 1.94 5.48
CA ASP A 190 -3.63 1.98 4.07
C ASP A 190 -2.66 0.84 3.78
N ALA A 191 -3.05 -0.09 2.89
CA ALA A 191 -2.23 -1.25 2.55
C ALA A 191 -0.85 -0.86 2.01
N ASP A 192 -0.73 0.32 1.41
CA ASP A 192 0.52 0.82 0.83
C ASP A 192 1.42 1.54 1.85
N PHE A 193 0.96 1.77 3.10
CA PHE A 193 1.79 2.32 4.17
C PHE A 193 2.73 1.27 4.79
N VAL A 194 3.67 0.79 3.97
CA VAL A 194 4.69 -0.21 4.32
C VAL A 194 6.09 0.32 4.01
N ALA A 195 7.10 -0.21 4.71
CA ALA A 195 8.50 0.19 4.53
C ALA A 195 8.96 0.06 3.06
N ALA A 196 8.50 -0.96 2.34
CA ALA A 196 8.87 -1.19 0.94
C ALA A 196 8.40 -0.09 -0.03
N ASN A 197 7.43 0.74 0.36
CA ASN A 197 6.89 1.83 -0.46
C ASN A 197 7.46 3.21 -0.06
N ILE A 198 8.21 3.27 1.04
CA ILE A 198 8.81 4.51 1.58
C ILE A 198 10.30 4.50 1.23
N LYS A 199 10.78 5.61 0.70
CA LYS A 199 12.19 5.86 0.37
C LYS A 199 13.15 5.42 1.48
N ALA A 200 14.19 4.69 1.11
CA ALA A 200 15.18 4.13 2.04
C ALA A 200 15.78 5.21 2.95
N GLY A 201 15.77 4.94 4.25
CA GLY A 201 16.28 5.86 5.27
C GLY A 201 15.36 7.05 5.62
N VAL A 202 14.25 7.25 4.90
CA VAL A 202 13.21 8.21 5.30
C VAL A 202 12.26 7.54 6.28
N SER A 203 12.00 8.18 7.42
CA SER A 203 11.00 7.72 8.38
C SER A 203 9.73 8.54 8.24
N ILE A 204 8.60 7.87 7.99
CA ILE A 204 7.26 8.48 7.99
C ILE A 204 6.48 7.87 9.15
N PHE A 205 6.14 8.70 10.13
CA PHE A 205 5.46 8.30 11.38
C PHE A 205 6.09 7.09 12.09
N GLY A 206 7.41 6.92 11.98
CA GLY A 206 8.16 5.81 12.61
C GLY A 206 8.36 4.58 11.73
N VAL A 207 7.74 4.49 10.55
CA VAL A 207 8.04 3.46 9.55
C VAL A 207 9.26 3.90 8.76
N THR A 208 10.39 3.23 8.95
CA THR A 208 11.61 3.51 8.20
C THR A 208 11.53 2.85 6.83
N GLY A 209 11.67 3.65 5.79
CA GLY A 209 11.62 3.18 4.42
C GLY A 209 12.74 2.22 4.07
N MET A 210 12.40 1.28 3.18
CA MET A 210 13.27 0.26 2.59
C MET A 210 13.26 0.31 1.07
N LEU A 211 12.42 1.15 0.44
CA LEU A 211 12.43 1.33 -1.00
C LEU A 211 13.81 1.87 -1.40
N PRO A 212 14.67 1.10 -2.08
CA PRO A 212 16.00 1.59 -2.43
C PRO A 212 15.86 2.89 -3.20
N GLU A 213 16.67 3.88 -2.85
CA GLU A 213 16.86 5.01 -3.76
C GLU A 213 17.27 4.42 -5.11
N PRO A 214 16.64 4.79 -6.25
CA PRO A 214 17.38 4.70 -7.49
C PRO A 214 18.68 5.44 -7.21
N LEU A 215 19.84 4.78 -7.41
CA LEU A 215 21.12 5.47 -7.32
C LEU A 215 21.00 6.69 -8.21
N GLY A 216 20.83 7.85 -7.58
CA GLY A 216 20.55 9.09 -8.27
C GLY A 216 21.82 9.45 -9.00
N SER A 217 21.84 9.21 -10.30
CA SER A 217 22.91 9.69 -11.15
C SER A 217 22.82 11.21 -11.16
N ILE A 218 23.72 11.88 -10.44
CA ILE A 218 23.81 13.34 -10.52
C ILE A 218 24.25 13.63 -11.95
N ILE A 219 23.41 14.35 -12.70
CA ILE A 219 23.81 14.84 -14.01
C ILE A 219 24.80 15.98 -13.77
N GLY A 220 26.08 15.74 -14.07
CA GLY A 220 27.16 16.72 -13.95
C GLY A 220 27.78 17.07 -15.30
N SER A 221 28.38 18.25 -15.40
CA SER A 221 29.09 18.70 -16.59
C SER A 221 30.59 18.71 -16.34
N TYR A 222 31.35 18.10 -17.25
CA TYR A 222 32.78 17.85 -17.09
C TYR A 222 33.53 18.17 -18.38
N GLU A 223 34.70 18.78 -18.28
CA GLU A 223 35.59 19.01 -19.43
C GLU A 223 36.34 17.73 -19.80
N VAL A 224 36.40 17.39 -21.09
CA VAL A 224 37.15 16.24 -21.62
C VAL A 224 38.65 16.53 -21.65
N THR A 225 39.50 15.65 -21.12
CA THR A 225 40.96 15.92 -21.06
C THR A 225 41.88 15.03 -21.87
N ASP A 226 41.51 13.76 -22.08
CA ASP A 226 42.48 12.76 -22.53
C ASP A 226 42.27 12.37 -24.00
N ASN A 227 41.07 11.90 -24.33
CA ASN A 227 40.67 11.42 -25.66
C ASN A 227 39.20 11.78 -25.92
N THR A 228 38.77 11.64 -27.16
CA THR A 228 37.34 11.72 -27.50
C THR A 228 36.54 10.75 -26.64
N ILE A 229 35.44 11.25 -26.08
CA ILE A 229 34.43 10.49 -25.35
C ILE A 229 33.20 10.45 -26.24
N GLU A 230 32.66 9.27 -26.51
CA GLU A 230 31.39 9.10 -27.21
C GLU A 230 30.23 9.03 -26.20
N THR A 231 29.02 9.33 -26.66
CA THR A 231 27.81 9.12 -25.85
C THR A 231 27.73 7.67 -25.39
N GLY A 232 27.48 7.42 -24.11
CA GLY A 232 27.38 6.07 -23.55
C GLY A 232 28.71 5.46 -23.12
N ASP A 233 29.83 6.13 -23.33
CA ASP A 233 31.12 5.70 -22.83
C ASP A 233 31.21 5.82 -21.31
N LEU A 234 31.93 4.87 -20.68
CA LEU A 234 32.31 4.97 -19.28
C LEU A 234 33.40 6.05 -19.13
N VAL A 235 33.24 6.87 -18.11
CA VAL A 235 34.17 7.98 -17.81
C VAL A 235 34.64 7.91 -16.36
N LYS A 236 35.88 8.33 -16.12
CA LYS A 236 36.42 8.60 -14.79
C LYS A 236 36.51 10.11 -14.57
N PHE A 237 36.23 10.56 -13.35
CA PHE A 237 36.32 11.95 -12.94
C PHE A 237 37.58 12.20 -12.10
N ILE A 238 38.48 13.04 -12.59
CA ILE A 238 39.69 13.46 -11.87
C ILE A 238 39.73 14.99 -11.91
N ASN A 239 39.69 15.64 -10.74
CA ASN A 239 39.69 17.11 -10.62
C ASN A 239 38.64 17.80 -11.52
N GLU A 240 37.38 17.34 -11.47
CA GLU A 240 36.26 17.87 -12.26
C GLU A 240 36.42 17.78 -13.80
N LYS A 241 37.34 16.94 -14.25
CA LYS A 241 37.52 16.60 -15.66
C LYS A 241 37.14 15.15 -15.93
N ALA A 242 36.56 14.91 -17.11
CA ALA A 242 36.17 13.59 -17.56
C ALA A 242 37.22 13.03 -18.53
N SER A 243 37.55 11.76 -18.32
CA SER A 243 38.43 11.01 -19.20
C SER A 243 37.79 9.66 -19.50
N PRO A 244 37.84 9.18 -20.77
CA PRO A 244 37.31 7.86 -21.09
C PRO A 244 38.08 6.80 -20.31
N VAL A 245 37.35 5.82 -19.79
CA VAL A 245 37.94 4.66 -19.16
C VAL A 245 37.43 3.42 -19.86
N SER A 246 38.34 2.57 -20.33
CA SER A 246 37.96 1.20 -20.70
C SER A 246 37.54 0.50 -19.43
N ALA A 247 36.34 -0.09 -19.42
CA ALA A 247 35.91 -0.88 -18.28
C ALA A 247 36.99 -1.92 -17.93
N THR A 248 37.50 -1.83 -16.70
CA THR A 248 38.45 -2.80 -16.20
C THR A 248 37.65 -3.96 -15.63
N TYR A 249 37.42 -4.98 -16.45
CA TYR A 249 36.72 -6.19 -16.03
C TYR A 249 37.65 -7.07 -15.21
N GLN A 250 37.34 -7.22 -13.92
CA GLN A 250 38.04 -8.19 -13.05
C GLN A 250 37.28 -9.51 -13.13
N VAL A 251 37.87 -10.46 -13.87
CA VAL A 251 37.29 -11.77 -14.12
C VAL A 251 37.74 -12.75 -13.05
N SER A 252 36.83 -13.17 -12.16
CA SER A 252 37.08 -14.28 -11.21
C SER A 252 36.40 -15.55 -11.70
N ASN A 253 37.01 -16.26 -12.65
CA ASN A 253 36.44 -17.49 -13.22
C ASN A 253 36.33 -18.61 -12.16
N THR A 254 35.15 -18.76 -11.55
CA THR A 254 34.83 -19.91 -10.71
C THR A 254 33.98 -20.91 -11.49
N VAL A 255 34.48 -22.14 -11.65
CA VAL A 255 33.74 -23.24 -12.27
C VAL A 255 32.65 -23.75 -11.32
N VAL A 256 31.39 -23.71 -11.74
CA VAL A 256 30.25 -24.18 -10.96
C VAL A 256 29.84 -25.63 -11.29
N ASN A 257 30.10 -26.09 -12.51
CA ASN A 257 29.91 -27.49 -12.90
C ASN A 257 30.95 -27.91 -13.94
N SER A 258 31.34 -29.18 -13.97
CA SER A 258 32.33 -29.76 -14.89
C SER A 258 31.74 -30.51 -16.09
N ALA A 259 30.43 -30.40 -16.33
CA ALA A 259 29.74 -31.07 -17.43
C ALA A 259 28.97 -30.05 -18.30
N TYR A 260 28.85 -30.34 -19.59
CA TYR A 260 28.25 -29.44 -20.58
C TYR A 260 26.83 -29.00 -20.18
N SER A 261 26.49 -27.73 -20.35
CA SER A 261 25.15 -27.22 -20.04
C SER A 261 24.43 -26.67 -21.29
N GLN A 262 23.12 -26.87 -21.41
CA GLN A 262 22.34 -26.41 -22.60
C GLN A 262 21.27 -25.36 -22.32
N ALA A 263 20.88 -25.17 -21.07
CA ALA A 263 19.94 -24.14 -20.67
C ALA A 263 20.31 -23.67 -19.27
N ILE A 264 20.40 -22.36 -19.07
CA ILE A 264 20.77 -21.76 -17.80
C ILE A 264 19.73 -20.67 -17.50
N SER A 265 19.33 -20.55 -16.25
CA SER A 265 18.63 -19.38 -15.72
C SER A 265 19.20 -19.07 -14.34
N ALA A 266 19.13 -17.81 -13.93
CA ALA A 266 19.63 -17.41 -12.63
C ALA A 266 18.89 -16.20 -12.09
N VAL A 267 18.85 -16.10 -10.77
CA VAL A 267 18.21 -14.98 -10.09
C VAL A 267 18.90 -14.65 -8.78
N LEU A 268 18.95 -13.36 -8.46
CA LEU A 268 19.46 -12.86 -7.18
C LEU A 268 18.43 -13.15 -6.07
N ILE A 269 18.83 -13.92 -5.05
CA ILE A 269 17.98 -14.27 -3.90
C ILE A 269 18.11 -13.21 -2.80
N ASP A 270 19.33 -12.85 -2.45
CA ASP A 270 19.65 -11.77 -1.53
C ASP A 270 20.85 -10.98 -2.06
N ASP A 271 21.40 -10.05 -1.29
CA ASP A 271 22.49 -9.18 -1.75
C ASP A 271 23.77 -9.93 -2.15
N TYR A 272 23.91 -11.21 -1.78
CA TYR A 272 25.13 -12.00 -1.96
C TYR A 272 24.87 -13.37 -2.59
N LYS A 273 23.63 -13.86 -2.60
CA LYS A 273 23.29 -15.19 -3.11
C LYS A 273 22.57 -15.14 -4.44
N ILE A 274 23.04 -15.95 -5.37
CA ILE A 274 22.42 -16.18 -6.67
C ILE A 274 21.98 -17.64 -6.72
N LEU A 275 20.71 -17.88 -7.04
CA LEU A 275 20.25 -19.21 -7.39
C LEU A 275 20.40 -19.40 -8.89
N VAL A 276 21.05 -20.48 -9.30
CA VAL A 276 21.23 -20.84 -10.70
C VAL A 276 20.55 -22.18 -10.95
N SER A 277 19.77 -22.25 -12.02
CA SER A 277 19.29 -23.49 -12.60
C SER A 277 20.02 -23.76 -13.91
N TYR A 278 20.35 -25.02 -14.14
CA TYR A 278 21.01 -25.43 -15.36
C TYR A 278 20.67 -26.87 -15.73
N VAL A 279 20.67 -27.15 -17.04
CA VAL A 279 20.60 -28.52 -17.55
C VAL A 279 22.02 -29.06 -17.69
N GLU A 280 22.32 -30.16 -17.03
CA GLU A 280 23.57 -30.90 -17.19
C GLU A 280 23.42 -31.97 -18.27
N GLN A 281 24.12 -31.78 -19.38
CA GLN A 281 24.16 -32.72 -20.51
C GLN A 281 25.19 -33.83 -20.25
N LEU A 282 24.76 -34.83 -19.49
CA LEU A 282 25.32 -36.18 -19.52
C LEU A 282 24.44 -37.07 -20.42
N SER A 283 24.35 -38.37 -20.15
CA SER A 283 23.48 -39.29 -20.91
C SER A 283 21.98 -39.04 -20.76
N SER A 284 21.54 -38.23 -19.78
CA SER A 284 20.12 -38.08 -19.39
C SER A 284 19.60 -36.65 -19.27
N TYR A 285 20.38 -35.61 -19.63
CA TYR A 285 19.99 -34.18 -19.57
C TYR A 285 19.29 -33.80 -18.26
N THR A 286 20.03 -33.82 -17.15
CA THR A 286 19.45 -33.65 -15.81
C THR A 286 19.33 -32.18 -15.43
N MET A 287 18.19 -31.76 -14.88
CA MET A 287 18.02 -30.42 -14.36
C MET A 287 18.60 -30.32 -12.95
N LYS A 288 19.44 -29.32 -12.72
CA LYS A 288 20.05 -29.04 -11.42
C LYS A 288 19.81 -27.59 -11.01
N VAL A 289 19.85 -27.36 -9.70
CA VAL A 289 19.92 -26.03 -9.11
C VAL A 289 21.09 -25.95 -8.14
N VAL A 290 21.73 -24.79 -8.07
CA VAL A 290 22.87 -24.54 -7.18
C VAL A 290 22.82 -23.11 -6.69
N VAL A 291 23.30 -22.89 -5.47
CA VAL A 291 23.43 -21.57 -4.88
C VAL A 291 24.87 -21.11 -5.04
N LEU A 292 25.07 -19.90 -5.54
CA LEU A 292 26.34 -19.21 -5.57
C LEU A 292 26.33 -18.13 -4.50
N THR A 293 27.38 -18.07 -3.69
CA THR A 293 27.58 -17.01 -2.69
C THR A 293 28.72 -16.12 -3.16
N ILE A 294 28.45 -14.82 -3.26
CA ILE A 294 29.37 -13.80 -3.74
C ILE A 294 29.86 -12.97 -2.54
N THR A 295 31.18 -12.99 -2.31
CA THR A 295 31.82 -12.18 -1.26
C THR A 295 32.96 -11.38 -1.87
N GLY A 296 32.75 -10.08 -2.09
CA GLY A 296 33.70 -9.25 -2.83
C GLY A 296 33.85 -9.76 -4.25
N LEU A 297 35.06 -10.17 -4.63
CA LEU A 297 35.38 -10.76 -5.94
C LEU A 297 35.24 -12.30 -5.98
N THR A 298 35.05 -12.93 -4.83
CA THR A 298 35.11 -14.39 -4.70
C THR A 298 33.72 -14.99 -4.87
N VAL A 299 33.64 -16.06 -5.65
CA VAL A 299 32.43 -16.87 -5.79
C VAL A 299 32.64 -18.23 -5.14
N THR A 300 31.78 -18.55 -4.19
CA THR A 300 31.71 -19.87 -3.56
C THR A 300 30.52 -20.63 -4.11
N VAL A 301 30.80 -21.83 -4.63
CA VAL A 301 29.79 -22.73 -5.20
C VAL A 301 29.24 -23.62 -4.11
N GLY A 302 27.92 -23.59 -3.94
CA GLY A 302 27.21 -24.48 -3.04
C GLY A 302 27.08 -25.90 -3.59
N THR A 303 26.33 -26.76 -2.90
CA THR A 303 26.10 -28.13 -3.35
C THR A 303 24.96 -28.15 -4.37
N PRO A 304 25.20 -28.57 -5.63
CA PRO A 304 24.12 -28.70 -6.61
C PRO A 304 23.11 -29.78 -6.22
N VAL A 305 21.82 -29.53 -6.48
CA VAL A 305 20.73 -30.47 -6.22
C VAL A 305 19.98 -30.78 -7.51
N THR A 306 19.84 -32.07 -7.81
CA THR A 306 19.09 -32.54 -8.98
C THR A 306 17.59 -32.37 -8.76
N THR A 307 16.93 -31.58 -9.63
CA THR A 307 15.48 -31.35 -9.57
C THR A 307 14.69 -32.37 -10.39
N SER A 308 15.28 -32.84 -11.48
CA SER A 308 14.71 -33.83 -12.39
C SER A 308 15.83 -34.59 -13.10
N VAL A 309 15.66 -35.90 -13.23
CA VAL A 309 16.52 -36.79 -14.04
C VAL A 309 15.92 -37.11 -15.41
N ALA A 310 14.76 -36.53 -15.71
CA ALA A 310 13.96 -36.79 -16.88
C ALA A 310 14.28 -35.73 -17.95
N TYR A 311 15.18 -36.06 -18.89
CA TYR A 311 15.60 -35.31 -20.08
C TYR A 311 15.04 -33.87 -20.19
N CYS A 312 15.66 -32.91 -19.50
CA CYS A 312 15.23 -31.52 -19.44
C CYS A 312 15.95 -30.67 -20.48
N LEU A 313 15.26 -29.74 -21.17
CA LEU A 313 15.91 -28.88 -22.18
C LEU A 313 15.66 -27.38 -21.99
N GLY A 314 14.98 -26.97 -20.92
CA GLY A 314 14.73 -25.55 -20.67
C GLY A 314 14.47 -25.24 -19.21
N THR A 315 14.84 -24.02 -18.81
CA THR A 315 14.64 -23.51 -17.46
C THR A 315 14.37 -22.00 -17.46
N SER A 316 13.56 -21.54 -16.52
CA SER A 316 13.45 -20.13 -16.14
C SER A 316 13.28 -20.02 -14.63
N LEU A 317 13.99 -19.08 -14.01
CA LEU A 317 13.87 -18.75 -12.59
C LEU A 317 13.25 -17.37 -12.41
N ALA A 318 12.48 -17.21 -11.33
CA ALA A 318 12.05 -15.91 -10.83
C ALA A 318 12.17 -15.88 -9.31
N LYS A 319 12.70 -14.78 -8.77
CA LYS A 319 12.75 -14.52 -7.34
C LYS A 319 11.32 -14.41 -6.81
N LEU A 320 11.05 -15.03 -5.67
CA LEU A 320 9.78 -14.87 -4.96
C LEU A 320 9.96 -13.94 -3.77
N ASP A 321 10.97 -14.19 -2.93
CA ASP A 321 11.29 -13.38 -1.77
C ASP A 321 12.81 -13.43 -1.49
N THR A 322 13.22 -13.08 -0.26
CA THR A 322 14.64 -13.05 0.16
C THR A 322 15.28 -14.42 0.33
N ASN A 323 14.51 -15.51 0.33
CA ASN A 323 15.03 -16.87 0.47
C ASN A 323 14.36 -17.90 -0.44
N LYS A 324 13.48 -17.49 -1.35
CA LYS A 324 12.79 -18.39 -2.29
C LYS A 324 12.81 -17.86 -3.70
N ALA A 325 12.81 -18.80 -4.63
CA ALA A 325 12.58 -18.57 -6.04
C ALA A 325 11.68 -19.66 -6.60
N VAL A 326 11.03 -19.40 -7.72
CA VAL A 326 10.26 -20.40 -8.46
C VAL A 326 11.06 -20.80 -9.70
N LEU A 327 11.19 -22.10 -9.89
CA LEU A 327 11.79 -22.74 -11.05
C LEU A 327 10.69 -23.24 -11.98
N LEU A 328 10.71 -22.78 -13.22
CA LEU A 328 9.95 -23.33 -14.33
C LEU A 328 10.87 -24.20 -15.18
N TYR A 329 10.43 -25.41 -15.54
CA TYR A 329 11.20 -26.35 -16.34
C TYR A 329 10.28 -27.32 -17.09
N PHE A 330 10.79 -28.05 -18.09
CA PHE A 330 10.07 -29.14 -18.74
C PHE A 330 10.94 -30.40 -18.88
N THR A 331 10.32 -31.57 -19.00
CA THR A 331 11.00 -32.89 -18.96
C THR A 331 10.53 -33.83 -20.08
N GLN A 332 11.38 -34.79 -20.52
CA GLN A 332 11.00 -36.01 -21.28
C GLN A 332 11.32 -37.28 -20.45
N PRO A 333 10.74 -38.48 -20.70
CA PRO A 333 10.22 -39.00 -21.97
C PRO A 333 8.69 -39.01 -22.11
N ASN A 334 7.95 -38.68 -21.06
CA ASN A 334 6.49 -38.77 -21.04
C ASN A 334 5.87 -37.39 -21.25
N ASN A 335 5.88 -36.91 -22.50
CA ASN A 335 4.99 -35.84 -22.96
C ASN A 335 5.36 -34.37 -22.61
N TYR A 336 6.62 -33.98 -22.45
CA TYR A 336 7.04 -32.56 -22.43
C TYR A 336 6.29 -31.65 -21.44
N TYR A 337 5.96 -32.18 -20.26
CA TYR A 337 5.19 -31.45 -19.27
C TYR A 337 5.96 -30.26 -18.71
N VAL A 338 5.25 -29.16 -18.52
CA VAL A 338 5.79 -27.95 -17.90
C VAL A 338 5.54 -28.04 -16.40
N TYR A 339 6.61 -27.93 -15.62
CA TYR A 339 6.57 -27.98 -14.17
C TYR A 339 7.03 -26.65 -13.58
N ALA A 340 6.39 -26.26 -12.48
CA ALA A 340 6.87 -25.20 -11.61
C ALA A 340 7.17 -25.75 -10.22
N ARG A 341 8.19 -25.23 -9.55
CA ARG A 341 8.56 -25.65 -8.19
C ARG A 341 9.18 -24.50 -7.41
N VAL A 342 8.81 -24.34 -6.14
CA VAL A 342 9.51 -23.42 -5.22
C VAL A 342 10.85 -24.04 -4.81
N ILE A 343 11.90 -23.24 -4.85
CA ILE A 343 13.24 -23.56 -4.37
C ILE A 343 13.53 -22.65 -3.17
N THR A 344 13.80 -23.25 -2.02
CA THR A 344 14.15 -22.51 -0.79
C THR A 344 15.66 -22.48 -0.61
N VAL A 345 16.22 -21.33 -0.23
CA VAL A 345 17.64 -21.05 -0.08
C VAL A 345 17.91 -20.58 1.35
N SER A 346 18.32 -21.52 2.22
CA SER A 346 18.68 -21.24 3.62
C SER A 346 20.20 -21.29 3.88
N GLY A 347 20.99 -21.66 2.87
CA GLY A 347 22.44 -21.83 2.96
C GLY A 347 23.04 -22.12 1.59
N THR A 348 24.06 -22.97 1.53
CA THR A 348 24.76 -23.35 0.29
C THR A 348 24.09 -24.50 -0.47
N THR A 349 23.14 -25.22 0.14
CA THR A 349 22.40 -26.31 -0.50
C THR A 349 20.93 -25.91 -0.64
N PRO A 350 20.39 -25.73 -1.85
CA PRO A 350 18.99 -25.39 -2.04
C PRO A 350 18.06 -26.55 -1.68
N THR A 351 16.89 -26.24 -1.12
CA THR A 351 15.83 -27.23 -0.82
C THR A 351 14.76 -27.21 -1.89
N LEU A 352 14.38 -28.39 -2.39
CA LEU A 352 13.35 -28.56 -3.40
C LEU A 352 11.99 -28.79 -2.74
N ASN A 353 10.99 -27.98 -3.08
CA ASN A 353 9.61 -28.21 -2.64
C ASN A 353 8.83 -29.05 -3.67
N THR A 354 7.55 -29.29 -3.42
CA THR A 354 6.68 -30.05 -4.32
C THR A 354 6.62 -29.40 -5.71
N ALA A 355 6.77 -30.20 -6.78
CA ALA A 355 6.53 -29.72 -8.14
C ALA A 355 5.03 -29.67 -8.45
N LEU A 356 4.59 -28.55 -9.01
CA LEU A 356 3.30 -28.37 -9.64
C LEU A 356 3.43 -28.69 -11.14
N ASN A 357 2.57 -29.55 -11.67
CA ASN A 357 2.47 -29.80 -13.11
C ASN A 357 1.47 -28.81 -13.73
N LEU A 358 1.94 -27.99 -14.67
CA LEU A 358 1.14 -26.93 -15.30
C LEU A 358 0.47 -27.36 -16.59
N TYR A 359 1.10 -28.24 -17.37
CA TYR A 359 0.63 -28.64 -18.69
C TYR A 359 0.87 -30.12 -18.92
N THR A 360 -0.21 -30.87 -19.14
CA THR A 360 -0.21 -32.34 -19.24
C THR A 360 -0.68 -32.88 -20.59
N ASP A 361 -1.12 -32.01 -21.50
CA ASP A 361 -1.77 -32.45 -22.75
C ASP A 361 -0.75 -33.04 -23.75
N GLY A 362 0.53 -32.68 -23.59
CA GLY A 362 1.58 -33.66 -23.82
C GLY A 362 1.91 -34.06 -25.27
N THR A 363 1.12 -33.55 -26.19
CA THR A 363 1.13 -33.90 -27.60
C THR A 363 2.28 -33.21 -28.33
N TYR A 364 2.80 -32.10 -27.79
CA TYR A 364 3.82 -31.27 -28.44
C TYR A 364 4.90 -30.79 -27.46
N MET A 365 6.10 -30.58 -27.98
CA MET A 365 7.26 -30.11 -27.21
C MET A 365 7.04 -28.69 -26.69
N ALA A 366 7.06 -28.52 -25.36
CA ALA A 366 7.19 -27.21 -24.74
C ALA A 366 8.61 -26.65 -24.94
N SER A 367 8.71 -25.34 -25.16
CA SER A 367 9.97 -24.63 -25.33
C SER A 367 9.84 -23.18 -24.84
N SER A 368 10.96 -22.45 -24.87
CA SER A 368 10.96 -20.98 -24.72
C SER A 368 10.29 -20.49 -23.43
N LEU A 369 10.74 -21.03 -22.30
CA LEU A 369 10.20 -20.73 -20.97
C LEU A 369 10.53 -19.30 -20.55
N SER A 370 9.55 -18.58 -20.01
CA SER A 370 9.78 -17.32 -19.29
C SER A 370 8.91 -17.29 -18.04
N LEU A 371 9.50 -16.82 -16.94
CA LEU A 371 8.85 -16.71 -15.64
C LEU A 371 9.24 -15.39 -14.99
N ARG A 372 8.27 -14.66 -14.45
CA ARG A 372 8.49 -13.37 -13.77
C ARG A 372 7.56 -13.23 -12.57
N LEU A 373 8.07 -12.63 -11.50
CA LEU A 373 7.27 -12.17 -10.36
C LEU A 373 6.45 -10.96 -10.82
N ILE A 374 5.13 -11.01 -10.67
CA ILE A 374 4.23 -9.90 -11.03
C ILE A 374 3.74 -9.15 -9.79
N ASP A 375 3.59 -9.86 -8.67
CA ASP A 375 3.22 -9.30 -7.36
C ASP A 375 3.92 -10.11 -6.25
N THR A 376 3.83 -9.69 -5.01
CA THR A 376 4.52 -10.21 -3.81
C THR A 376 4.59 -11.73 -3.74
N ASN A 377 3.51 -12.43 -4.07
CA ASN A 377 3.44 -13.90 -4.04
C ASN A 377 2.90 -14.50 -5.34
N LYS A 378 2.92 -13.72 -6.42
CA LYS A 378 2.26 -14.07 -7.69
C LYS A 378 3.23 -13.93 -8.83
N LEU A 379 3.24 -14.92 -9.69
CA LEU A 379 4.08 -14.97 -10.88
C LEU A 379 3.22 -15.12 -12.12
N ILE A 380 3.81 -14.75 -13.24
CA ILE A 380 3.31 -15.07 -14.56
C ILE A 380 4.38 -15.88 -15.30
N CYS A 381 3.96 -16.95 -15.96
CA CYS A 381 4.82 -17.72 -16.83
C CYS A 381 4.27 -17.78 -18.25
N SER A 382 5.18 -18.03 -19.19
CA SER A 382 4.89 -18.35 -20.58
C SER A 382 5.72 -19.52 -21.06
N TRP A 383 5.16 -20.28 -21.98
CA TRP A 383 5.86 -21.31 -22.74
C TRP A 383 5.24 -21.43 -24.13
N ALA A 384 6.05 -21.77 -25.11
CA ALA A 384 5.59 -22.08 -26.46
C ALA A 384 5.43 -23.60 -26.62
N TYR A 385 4.38 -24.03 -27.29
CA TYR A 385 4.20 -25.41 -27.72
C TYR A 385 3.39 -25.44 -29.03
N ASN A 386 3.84 -26.23 -30.00
CA ASN A 386 3.22 -26.30 -31.33
C ASN A 386 3.03 -24.90 -31.95
N THR A 387 1.77 -24.50 -32.19
CA THR A 387 1.39 -23.20 -32.74
C THR A 387 0.90 -22.22 -31.69
N THR A 388 1.13 -22.50 -30.41
CA THR A 388 0.55 -21.77 -29.30
C THR A 388 1.62 -21.23 -28.35
N VAL A 389 1.44 -20.00 -27.87
CA VAL A 389 2.08 -19.51 -26.65
C VAL A 389 1.06 -19.55 -25.54
N ALA A 390 1.26 -20.39 -24.53
CA ALA A 390 0.45 -20.37 -23.33
C ALA A 390 1.06 -19.45 -22.28
N THR A 391 0.17 -18.91 -21.46
CA THR A 391 0.50 -18.14 -20.27
C THR A 391 -0.42 -18.53 -19.14
N CYS A 392 0.07 -18.57 -17.90
CA CYS A 392 -0.79 -18.69 -16.73
C CYS A 392 -0.19 -17.92 -15.55
N THR A 393 -1.04 -17.63 -14.56
CA THR A 393 -0.59 -17.13 -13.26
C THR A 393 -0.19 -18.28 -12.36
N LEU A 394 0.79 -18.05 -11.50
CA LEU A 394 1.15 -18.92 -10.39
C LEU A 394 1.01 -18.12 -9.09
N SER A 395 0.22 -18.62 -8.15
CA SER A 395 0.15 -18.08 -6.80
C SER A 395 0.94 -18.97 -5.85
N CYS A 396 1.70 -18.35 -4.95
CA CYS A 396 2.48 -19.07 -3.95
C CYS A 396 1.99 -18.76 -2.54
N THR A 397 1.72 -19.82 -1.77
CA THR A 397 1.49 -19.73 -0.34
C THR A 397 2.57 -20.55 0.36
N ASP A 398 3.51 -19.84 0.99
CA ASP A 398 4.75 -20.38 1.57
C ASP A 398 5.64 -21.14 0.57
N THR A 399 5.37 -22.43 0.36
CA THR A 399 6.11 -23.35 -0.53
C THR A 399 5.21 -24.05 -1.53
N THR A 400 3.89 -23.85 -1.43
CA THR A 400 2.89 -24.48 -2.29
C THR A 400 2.55 -23.54 -3.44
N LEU A 401 2.54 -24.08 -4.66
CA LEU A 401 2.11 -23.37 -5.87
C LEU A 401 0.71 -23.83 -6.29
N THR A 402 -0.08 -22.88 -6.75
CA THR A 402 -1.32 -23.12 -7.49
C THR A 402 -1.27 -22.34 -8.79
N ASN A 403 -1.78 -22.92 -9.88
CA ASN A 403 -1.87 -22.22 -11.16
C ASN A 403 -3.28 -21.70 -11.43
N GLY A 404 -3.35 -20.54 -12.07
CA GLY A 404 -4.57 -20.06 -12.69
C GLY A 404 -4.90 -20.82 -13.97
N THR A 405 -5.95 -20.37 -14.64
CA THR A 405 -6.35 -20.82 -15.97
C THR A 405 -5.24 -20.57 -16.99
N ILE A 406 -5.00 -21.57 -17.85
CA ILE A 406 -4.08 -21.43 -18.98
C ILE A 406 -4.77 -20.59 -20.05
N PHE A 407 -4.12 -19.50 -20.44
CA PHE A 407 -4.55 -18.63 -21.52
C PHE A 407 -3.63 -18.83 -22.73
N ASN A 408 -4.22 -19.16 -23.88
CA ASN A 408 -3.50 -19.25 -25.16
C ASN A 408 -3.27 -17.83 -25.71
N SER A 409 -2.20 -17.21 -25.24
CA SER A 409 -1.81 -15.84 -25.58
C SER A 409 -1.55 -15.62 -27.07
N ALA A 410 -1.15 -16.65 -27.82
CA ALA A 410 -1.02 -16.62 -29.27
C ALA A 410 -1.35 -17.99 -29.85
N THR A 411 -1.98 -18.04 -31.02
CA THR A 411 -2.41 -19.29 -31.69
C THR A 411 -2.03 -19.35 -33.18
N ASP A 412 -1.35 -18.32 -33.69
CA ASP A 412 -1.19 -18.10 -35.12
C ASP A 412 0.15 -18.63 -35.62
N GLY A 413 0.16 -19.89 -36.06
CA GLY A 413 1.35 -20.53 -36.65
C GLY A 413 2.39 -20.96 -35.61
N TYR A 414 3.53 -21.53 -36.04
CA TYR A 414 4.55 -22.06 -35.12
C TYR A 414 5.09 -20.95 -34.22
N GLN A 415 5.13 -21.19 -32.90
CA GLN A 415 5.53 -20.18 -31.92
C GLN A 415 6.83 -20.56 -31.22
N GLY A 416 7.68 -19.57 -30.97
CA GLY A 416 8.90 -19.74 -30.20
C GLY A 416 9.28 -18.45 -29.47
N GLY A 417 10.38 -18.49 -28.72
CA GLY A 417 11.06 -17.26 -28.37
C GLY A 417 10.32 -16.30 -27.45
N THR A 418 9.79 -16.79 -26.34
CA THR A 418 8.98 -15.97 -25.44
C THR A 418 9.82 -15.23 -24.41
N THR A 419 9.44 -13.98 -24.12
CA THR A 419 9.96 -13.22 -22.99
C THR A 419 8.84 -12.39 -22.37
N LEU A 420 8.88 -12.25 -21.04
CA LEU A 420 7.91 -11.49 -20.27
C LEU A 420 8.59 -10.28 -19.62
N SER A 421 7.98 -9.12 -19.78
CA SER A 421 8.31 -7.88 -19.06
C SER A 421 7.13 -7.45 -18.20
N ILE A 422 7.37 -7.13 -16.93
CA ILE A 422 6.32 -6.75 -15.98
C ILE A 422 6.16 -5.24 -15.96
N LEU A 423 4.94 -4.75 -16.18
CA LEU A 423 4.61 -3.32 -16.22
C LEU A 423 3.96 -2.86 -14.91
N SER A 424 3.15 -3.73 -14.30
CA SER A 424 2.52 -3.53 -13.00
C SER A 424 2.11 -4.87 -12.39
N THR A 425 1.50 -4.86 -11.20
CA THR A 425 0.91 -6.05 -10.56
C THR A 425 -0.22 -6.70 -11.36
N THR A 426 -0.75 -6.01 -12.36
CA THR A 426 -1.89 -6.46 -13.18
C THR A 426 -1.62 -6.41 -14.68
N LYS A 427 -0.42 -6.00 -15.10
CA LYS A 427 -0.07 -5.87 -16.52
C LYS A 427 1.33 -6.42 -16.80
N ALA A 428 1.42 -7.24 -17.83
CA ALA A 428 2.68 -7.74 -18.38
C ALA A 428 2.71 -7.57 -19.90
N LEU A 429 3.91 -7.49 -20.47
CA LEU A 429 4.13 -7.54 -21.91
C LEU A 429 4.73 -8.89 -22.27
N LEU A 430 4.05 -9.62 -23.15
CA LEU A 430 4.58 -10.81 -23.79
C LEU A 430 5.17 -10.42 -25.14
N ILE A 431 6.45 -10.76 -25.34
CA ILE A 431 7.08 -10.73 -26.66
C ILE A 431 7.35 -12.16 -27.08
N TYR A 432 7.00 -12.49 -28.32
CA TYR A 432 7.09 -13.84 -28.84
C TYR A 432 7.35 -13.83 -30.34
N GLU A 433 7.85 -14.94 -30.85
CA GLU A 433 8.05 -15.18 -32.27
C GLU A 433 6.92 -16.05 -32.82
N SER A 434 6.35 -15.64 -33.95
CA SER A 434 5.32 -16.41 -34.66
C SER A 434 5.69 -16.63 -36.11
N PHE A 435 5.47 -17.83 -36.63
CA PHE A 435 5.69 -18.19 -38.02
C PHE A 435 4.39 -18.49 -38.74
N VAL A 436 4.01 -17.64 -39.68
CA VAL A 436 2.79 -17.80 -40.48
C VAL A 436 3.18 -18.02 -41.94
N SER A 437 2.89 -19.22 -42.45
CA SER A 437 3.20 -19.67 -43.81
C SER A 437 4.68 -19.67 -44.18
N THR A 438 5.26 -18.52 -44.52
CA THR A 438 6.68 -18.36 -44.92
C THR A 438 7.36 -17.17 -44.22
N THR A 439 6.64 -16.49 -43.33
CA THR A 439 7.11 -15.27 -42.68
C THR A 439 7.13 -15.46 -41.17
N TYR A 440 8.26 -15.13 -40.58
CA TYR A 440 8.45 -15.01 -39.15
C TYR A 440 8.17 -13.57 -38.71
N TYR A 441 7.53 -13.42 -37.56
CA TYR A 441 7.18 -12.15 -36.94
C TYR A 441 7.68 -12.17 -35.51
N ILE A 442 8.33 -11.08 -35.09
CA ILE A 442 8.46 -10.78 -33.67
C ILE A 442 7.25 -9.94 -33.28
N ARG A 443 6.48 -10.40 -32.30
CA ARG A 443 5.23 -9.77 -31.88
C ARG A 443 5.25 -9.44 -30.40
N ALA A 444 4.61 -8.33 -30.05
CA ALA A 444 4.31 -7.96 -28.67
C ALA A 444 2.81 -7.97 -28.41
N LYS A 445 2.41 -8.39 -27.22
CA LYS A 445 1.03 -8.37 -26.74
C LYS A 445 0.98 -7.98 -25.27
N VAL A 446 0.16 -6.99 -24.92
CA VAL A 446 -0.11 -6.67 -23.52
C VAL A 446 -1.06 -7.73 -22.95
N LEU A 447 -0.70 -8.24 -21.77
CA LEU A 447 -1.47 -9.17 -20.99
C LEU A 447 -2.02 -8.44 -19.76
N THR A 448 -3.34 -8.53 -19.57
CA THR A 448 -4.02 -8.13 -18.33
C THR A 448 -4.11 -9.35 -17.42
N VAL A 449 -3.64 -9.21 -16.19
CA VAL A 449 -3.46 -10.31 -15.24
C VAL A 449 -4.35 -10.10 -14.03
N SER A 450 -5.23 -11.07 -13.78
CA SER A 450 -6.04 -11.18 -12.55
C SER A 450 -5.47 -12.27 -11.65
N ASP A 451 -6.14 -12.63 -10.56
CA ASP A 451 -5.71 -13.70 -9.65
C ASP A 451 -5.56 -15.05 -10.34
N THR A 452 -6.58 -15.44 -11.10
CA THR A 452 -6.66 -16.80 -11.68
C THR A 452 -6.80 -16.79 -13.19
N SER A 453 -6.81 -15.62 -13.85
CA SER A 453 -6.98 -15.52 -15.29
C SER A 453 -6.08 -14.47 -15.93
N ILE A 454 -5.83 -14.66 -17.22
CA ILE A 454 -5.11 -13.74 -18.09
C ILE A 454 -6.01 -13.45 -19.30
N SER A 455 -6.02 -12.20 -19.74
CA SER A 455 -6.55 -11.81 -21.05
C SER A 455 -5.50 -11.02 -21.82
N GLY A 456 -5.58 -11.06 -23.15
CA GLY A 456 -4.60 -10.42 -24.02
C GLY A 456 -5.23 -9.35 -24.90
N GLY A 457 -4.50 -8.24 -25.09
CA GLY A 457 -4.81 -7.26 -26.12
C GLY A 457 -4.47 -7.75 -27.53
N THR A 458 -4.52 -6.82 -28.48
CA THR A 458 -4.11 -7.07 -29.88
C THR A 458 -2.59 -7.21 -29.97
N ALA A 459 -2.11 -8.19 -30.73
CA ALA A 459 -0.68 -8.34 -31.00
C ALA A 459 -0.20 -7.26 -31.99
N VAL A 460 0.98 -6.70 -31.75
CA VAL A 460 1.64 -5.71 -32.63
C VAL A 460 2.95 -6.31 -33.13
N ASN A 461 3.23 -6.19 -34.43
CA ASN A 461 4.50 -6.63 -35.01
C ASN A 461 5.61 -5.64 -34.65
N ILE A 462 6.73 -6.14 -34.14
CA ILE A 462 7.98 -5.41 -33.92
C ILE A 462 8.85 -5.49 -35.16
N ASP A 463 9.03 -6.71 -35.69
CA ASP A 463 9.90 -6.99 -36.83
C ASP A 463 9.40 -8.19 -37.65
N THR A 464 9.81 -8.30 -38.92
CA THR A 464 9.43 -9.38 -39.84
C THR A 464 10.59 -9.87 -40.70
N HIS A 465 10.70 -11.19 -40.89
CA HIS A 465 11.72 -11.80 -41.77
C HIS A 465 11.24 -13.11 -42.42
N THR A 466 11.97 -13.56 -43.44
CA THR A 466 11.64 -14.76 -44.23
C THR A 466 12.60 -15.94 -44.02
N ALA A 467 13.72 -15.73 -43.33
CA ALA A 467 14.70 -16.79 -43.06
C ALA A 467 14.42 -17.50 -41.73
N SER A 468 14.48 -18.84 -41.73
CA SER A 468 14.37 -19.63 -40.50
C SER A 468 15.69 -19.61 -39.74
N PHE A 469 15.66 -19.06 -38.52
CA PHE A 469 16.74 -19.21 -37.54
C PHE A 469 16.15 -19.36 -36.14
N ASN A 470 16.74 -20.23 -35.32
CA ASN A 470 16.42 -20.29 -33.89
C ASN A 470 16.88 -18.97 -33.23
N ILE A 471 15.97 -18.03 -33.00
CA ILE A 471 16.30 -16.71 -32.45
C ILE A 471 16.44 -16.80 -30.92
N LEU A 472 17.32 -17.62 -30.35
CA LEU A 472 17.47 -17.62 -28.88
C LEU A 472 18.07 -16.31 -28.32
N ASP A 473 18.49 -15.40 -29.20
CA ASP A 473 19.25 -14.19 -28.87
C ASP A 473 18.34 -12.96 -28.73
N ARG A 474 17.69 -12.85 -27.57
CA ARG A 474 16.76 -11.76 -27.27
C ARG A 474 16.71 -11.44 -25.79
N GLY A 475 16.42 -10.18 -25.47
CA GLY A 475 16.24 -9.71 -24.11
C GLY A 475 15.16 -8.64 -24.06
N SER A 476 14.27 -8.73 -23.07
CA SER A 476 13.33 -7.65 -22.75
C SER A 476 13.51 -7.21 -21.30
N LEU A 477 13.38 -5.90 -21.09
CA LEU A 477 13.51 -5.27 -19.78
C LEU A 477 12.47 -4.15 -19.65
N PRO A 478 11.61 -4.16 -18.63
CA PRO A 478 10.78 -3.00 -18.32
C PRO A 478 11.65 -1.84 -17.85
N LEU A 479 11.48 -0.68 -18.47
CA LEU A 479 12.12 0.58 -18.06
C LEU A 479 11.27 1.31 -17.01
N ASP A 480 9.95 1.21 -17.16
CA ASP A 480 8.92 1.64 -16.20
C ASP A 480 7.59 0.95 -16.52
N SER A 481 6.48 1.44 -15.94
CA SER A 481 5.14 0.88 -16.12
C SER A 481 4.52 1.09 -17.52
N SER A 482 5.17 1.86 -18.38
CA SER A 482 4.70 2.27 -19.70
C SER A 482 5.72 2.05 -20.82
N ARG A 483 6.94 1.60 -20.49
CA ARG A 483 8.03 1.43 -21.47
C ARG A 483 8.77 0.13 -21.24
N VAL A 484 9.01 -0.60 -22.33
CA VAL A 484 9.85 -1.80 -22.36
C VAL A 484 10.91 -1.63 -23.43
N ILE A 485 12.18 -1.89 -23.09
CA ILE A 485 13.22 -2.03 -24.10
C ILE A 485 13.34 -3.50 -24.52
N PHE A 486 13.47 -3.72 -25.83
CA PHE A 486 13.64 -5.03 -26.42
C PHE A 486 14.89 -5.01 -27.31
N ALA A 487 15.86 -5.86 -27.00
CA ALA A 487 17.07 -6.06 -27.78
C ALA A 487 17.05 -7.46 -28.40
N TYR A 488 17.39 -7.55 -29.68
CA TYR A 488 17.26 -8.78 -30.46
C TYR A 488 18.27 -8.85 -31.60
N LYS A 489 18.53 -10.06 -32.08
CA LYS A 489 19.21 -10.31 -33.34
C LYS A 489 18.23 -10.13 -34.50
N ASP A 490 18.47 -9.11 -35.32
CA ASP A 490 17.60 -8.70 -36.42
C ASP A 490 17.96 -9.46 -37.70
N VAL A 491 17.25 -10.56 -37.93
CA VAL A 491 17.46 -11.44 -39.10
C VAL A 491 17.10 -10.72 -40.41
N SER A 492 16.13 -9.79 -40.37
CA SER A 492 15.75 -8.98 -41.54
C SER A 492 16.86 -8.02 -41.96
N ASN A 493 17.70 -7.60 -41.00
CA ASN A 493 18.80 -6.68 -41.17
C ASN A 493 20.17 -7.35 -40.93
N SER A 494 20.47 -8.39 -41.72
CA SER A 494 21.79 -9.05 -41.74
C SER A 494 22.27 -9.64 -40.41
N ASN A 495 21.35 -10.01 -39.50
CA ASN A 495 21.65 -10.50 -38.14
C ASN A 495 22.36 -9.47 -37.26
N TYR A 496 22.12 -8.19 -37.50
CA TYR A 496 22.65 -7.12 -36.65
C TYR A 496 21.95 -7.09 -35.29
N GLY A 497 22.66 -6.57 -34.30
CA GLY A 497 22.08 -6.29 -32.99
C GLY A 497 21.21 -5.05 -33.08
N THR A 498 19.91 -5.23 -32.85
CA THR A 498 18.94 -4.13 -32.88
C THR A 498 18.24 -4.03 -31.53
N ALA A 499 18.01 -2.80 -31.09
CA ALA A 499 17.23 -2.51 -29.89
C ALA A 499 16.10 -1.51 -30.21
N VAL A 500 14.96 -1.67 -29.55
CA VAL A 500 13.78 -0.82 -29.74
C VAL A 500 13.07 -0.61 -28.40
N ILE A 501 12.50 0.58 -28.21
CA ILE A 501 11.61 0.86 -27.07
C ILE A 501 10.16 0.72 -27.52
N LEU A 502 9.40 -0.04 -26.76
CA LEU A 502 7.96 -0.17 -26.90
C LEU A 502 7.31 0.77 -25.89
N SER A 503 6.44 1.66 -26.35
CA SER A 503 5.59 2.50 -25.49
C SER A 503 4.23 1.84 -25.34
N ILE A 504 3.75 1.71 -24.10
CA ILE A 504 2.53 1.01 -23.74
C ILE A 504 1.57 1.98 -23.06
N SER A 505 0.36 2.09 -23.61
CA SER A 505 -0.76 2.80 -23.00
C SER A 505 -1.97 1.86 -23.01
N ASP A 506 -2.37 1.41 -21.83
CA ASP A 506 -3.34 0.33 -21.66
C ASP A 506 -2.96 -0.93 -22.43
N THR A 507 -3.67 -1.25 -23.52
CA THR A 507 -3.37 -2.39 -24.40
C THR A 507 -2.71 -1.96 -25.72
N ASN A 508 -2.59 -0.65 -25.96
CA ASN A 508 -1.96 -0.11 -27.16
C ASN A 508 -0.44 -0.15 -27.02
N ILE A 509 0.22 -0.62 -28.07
CA ILE A 509 1.68 -0.69 -28.18
C ILE A 509 2.12 0.18 -29.35
N ILE A 510 3.07 1.08 -29.11
CA ILE A 510 3.77 1.84 -30.13
C ILE A 510 5.20 1.31 -30.20
N VAL A 511 5.61 0.84 -31.38
CA VAL A 511 6.99 0.46 -31.67
C VAL A 511 7.73 1.73 -32.09
N ASN A 512 8.67 2.20 -31.26
CA ASN A 512 9.45 3.39 -31.58
C ASN A 512 10.57 3.06 -32.59
N THR A 513 11.40 4.06 -32.91
CA THR A 513 12.52 3.87 -33.82
C THR A 513 13.55 2.88 -33.27
N SER A 514 13.81 1.82 -34.04
CA SER A 514 14.87 0.85 -33.74
C SER A 514 16.25 1.46 -33.92
N VAL A 515 17.21 1.01 -33.10
CA VAL A 515 18.62 1.42 -33.14
C VAL A 515 19.49 0.18 -33.29
N VAL A 516 20.36 0.19 -34.30
CA VAL A 516 21.39 -0.84 -34.49
C VAL A 516 22.55 -0.54 -33.54
N PHE A 517 22.85 -1.46 -32.63
CA PHE A 517 23.95 -1.34 -31.66
C PHE A 517 25.17 -2.20 -32.02
N GLU A 518 25.01 -3.18 -32.92
CA GLU A 518 26.10 -4.00 -33.43
C GLU A 518 25.85 -4.32 -34.91
N SER A 519 26.72 -3.83 -35.79
CA SER A 519 26.64 -4.02 -37.25
C SER A 519 27.44 -5.24 -37.73
N SER A 520 27.49 -6.29 -36.93
CA SER A 520 28.19 -7.55 -37.19
C SER A 520 27.27 -8.73 -36.88
N MET A 521 27.44 -9.85 -37.59
CA MET A 521 26.71 -11.10 -37.37
C MET A 521 27.06 -11.80 -36.04
N THR A 522 27.82 -11.14 -35.16
CA THR A 522 28.32 -11.69 -33.89
C THR A 522 27.32 -11.64 -32.74
N VAL A 523 26.10 -11.16 -32.94
CA VAL A 523 25.08 -11.08 -31.88
C VAL A 523 24.50 -12.47 -31.64
N GLN A 524 24.92 -13.09 -30.55
CA GLN A 524 24.38 -14.33 -29.99
C GLN A 524 24.36 -14.25 -28.48
N ASP A 525 23.61 -15.12 -27.79
CA ASP A 525 23.58 -15.22 -26.32
C ASP A 525 23.27 -13.88 -25.64
N LEU A 526 22.31 -13.13 -26.19
CA LEU A 526 22.02 -11.77 -25.74
C LEU A 526 21.39 -11.77 -24.35
N ALA A 527 21.96 -11.01 -23.42
CA ALA A 527 21.34 -10.68 -22.14
C ALA A 527 21.21 -9.17 -21.93
N ILE A 528 20.17 -8.78 -21.20
CA ILE A 528 19.84 -7.38 -20.90
C ILE A 528 19.54 -7.23 -19.41
N ALA A 529 20.06 -6.17 -18.80
CA ALA A 529 19.75 -5.83 -17.42
C ALA A 529 19.77 -4.32 -17.22
N LEU A 530 18.96 -3.86 -16.28
CA LEU A 530 19.01 -2.47 -15.84
C LEU A 530 20.37 -2.25 -15.18
N PHE A 531 21.15 -1.33 -15.71
CA PHE A 531 22.43 -0.96 -15.13
C PHE A 531 22.21 0.04 -14.00
N ASP A 532 21.57 1.15 -14.34
CA ASP A 532 21.22 2.23 -13.45
C ASP A 532 19.92 2.92 -13.93
N THR A 533 19.50 3.99 -13.26
CA THR A 533 18.40 4.85 -13.71
C THR A 533 18.69 5.34 -15.13
N ASN A 534 17.85 4.94 -16.09
CA ASN A 534 18.00 5.24 -17.52
C ASN A 534 19.26 4.68 -18.20
N VAL A 535 20.01 3.78 -17.57
CA VAL A 535 21.16 3.11 -18.20
C VAL A 535 20.87 1.61 -18.25
N VAL A 536 20.94 1.05 -19.45
CA VAL A 536 20.74 -0.39 -19.67
C VAL A 536 22.04 -1.00 -20.13
N ARG A 537 22.40 -2.15 -19.58
CA ARG A 537 23.54 -2.92 -20.04
C ARG A 537 23.04 -4.07 -20.91
N VAL A 538 23.66 -4.21 -22.07
CA VAL A 538 23.48 -5.35 -22.96
C VAL A 538 24.80 -6.08 -23.07
N THR A 539 24.71 -7.40 -23.10
CA THR A 539 25.84 -8.28 -23.32
C THR A 539 25.50 -9.30 -24.40
N TYR A 540 26.49 -9.65 -25.22
CA TYR A 540 26.28 -10.44 -26.43
C TYR A 540 27.58 -11.01 -27.03
N GLY A 541 27.43 -12.11 -27.76
CA GLY A 541 28.34 -12.64 -28.76
C GLY A 541 29.48 -13.52 -28.25
N TYR A 542 30.02 -14.36 -29.15
CA TYR A 542 31.16 -15.25 -28.85
C TYR A 542 32.37 -14.52 -28.31
N THR A 543 32.63 -13.29 -28.78
CA THR A 543 33.76 -12.48 -28.31
C THR A 543 33.44 -11.71 -27.02
N SER A 544 32.39 -12.09 -26.29
CA SER A 544 32.13 -11.62 -24.93
C SER A 544 32.04 -10.09 -24.86
N LYS A 545 31.13 -9.51 -25.66
CA LYS A 545 30.95 -8.05 -25.76
C LYS A 545 29.90 -7.54 -24.78
N THR A 546 30.11 -6.34 -24.27
CA THR A 546 29.11 -5.56 -23.55
C THR A 546 29.05 -4.14 -24.07
N ILE A 547 27.88 -3.54 -23.95
CA ILE A 547 27.59 -2.19 -24.39
C ILE A 547 26.58 -1.56 -23.42
N LEU A 548 26.64 -0.24 -23.28
CA LEU A 548 25.69 0.52 -22.47
C LEU A 548 24.75 1.30 -23.39
N PHE A 549 23.47 1.28 -23.04
CA PHE A 549 22.46 2.12 -23.64
C PHE A 549 22.08 3.22 -22.65
N ILE A 550 22.12 4.46 -23.13
CA ILE A 550 21.54 5.61 -22.44
C ILE A 550 20.13 5.81 -22.97
N ILE A 551 19.17 5.75 -22.05
CA ILE A 551 17.75 5.86 -22.36
C ILE A 551 17.30 7.28 -22.04
N ASN A 552 16.79 7.98 -23.05
CA ASN A 552 16.10 9.26 -22.84
C ASN A 552 14.70 9.17 -23.44
N ASN A 553 13.71 8.97 -22.58
CA ASN A 553 12.33 8.65 -22.98
C ASN A 553 12.27 7.43 -23.94
N VAL A 554 11.98 7.65 -25.22
CA VAL A 554 11.90 6.60 -26.24
C VAL A 554 13.15 6.51 -27.14
N THR A 555 14.16 7.34 -26.86
CA THR A 555 15.42 7.34 -27.60
C THR A 555 16.46 6.46 -26.91
N ILE A 556 17.22 5.72 -27.72
CA ILE A 556 18.34 4.90 -27.29
C ILE A 556 19.61 5.54 -27.86
N SER A 557 20.52 5.95 -27.00
CA SER A 557 21.88 6.29 -27.40
C SER A 557 22.82 5.16 -27.03
N VAL A 558 23.65 4.73 -27.97
CA VAL A 558 24.48 3.53 -27.85
C VAL A 558 25.93 3.93 -27.57
N GLY A 559 26.50 3.40 -26.48
CA GLY A 559 27.91 3.56 -26.13
C GLY A 559 28.86 2.73 -26.99
N THR A 560 30.15 2.85 -26.71
CA THR A 560 31.15 2.01 -27.36
C THR A 560 31.12 0.58 -26.78
N ALA A 561 31.06 -0.43 -27.65
CA ALA A 561 31.15 -1.83 -27.23
C ALA A 561 32.56 -2.16 -26.71
N SER A 562 32.64 -2.91 -25.62
CA SER A 562 33.89 -3.40 -25.05
C SER A 562 33.85 -4.91 -24.83
N THR A 563 34.99 -5.56 -24.97
CA THR A 563 35.16 -6.98 -24.64
C THR A 563 35.43 -7.13 -23.14
N TYR A 564 34.62 -7.92 -22.44
CA TYR A 564 34.78 -8.16 -21.00
C TYR A 564 35.58 -9.44 -20.67
N THR A 565 35.71 -10.38 -21.61
CA THR A 565 36.62 -11.52 -21.48
C THR A 565 37.12 -12.00 -22.83
N THR A 566 38.26 -12.68 -22.85
CA THR A 566 38.89 -13.23 -24.06
C THR A 566 38.41 -14.65 -24.41
N ASN A 567 37.62 -15.28 -23.55
CA ASN A 567 37.13 -16.64 -23.77
C ASN A 567 35.86 -16.65 -24.61
N SER A 568 35.75 -17.61 -25.54
CA SER A 568 34.56 -17.78 -26.37
C SER A 568 33.41 -18.42 -25.58
N THR A 569 32.21 -17.86 -25.70
CA THR A 569 31.05 -18.18 -24.84
C THR A 569 29.87 -18.77 -25.61
N SER A 570 29.01 -19.54 -24.93
CA SER A 570 27.84 -20.20 -25.53
C SER A 570 26.53 -20.08 -24.71
N MET A 571 26.36 -19.02 -23.91
CA MET A 571 25.12 -18.57 -23.23
C MET A 571 25.47 -17.45 -22.23
N GLU A 572 24.55 -16.51 -21.99
CA GLU A 572 24.79 -15.40 -21.06
C GLU A 572 23.58 -15.04 -20.17
N ILE A 573 23.82 -14.82 -18.88
CA ILE A 573 22.84 -14.22 -17.96
C ILE A 573 23.50 -13.06 -17.25
N LEU A 574 22.82 -11.92 -17.21
CA LEU A 574 23.30 -10.70 -16.60
C LEU A 574 22.51 -10.38 -15.32
N ILE A 575 23.15 -10.42 -14.15
CA ILE A 575 22.48 -10.20 -12.84
C ILE A 575 23.04 -8.97 -12.15
N LYS A 576 22.21 -7.95 -11.94
CA LYS A 576 22.54 -6.78 -11.09
C LYS A 576 22.52 -7.19 -9.61
N MET A 577 23.62 -6.94 -8.89
CA MET A 577 23.65 -7.06 -7.42
C MET A 577 23.14 -5.75 -6.76
N GLN A 578 22.43 -5.84 -5.63
CA GLN A 578 21.79 -4.65 -5.02
C GLN A 578 22.77 -3.79 -4.20
N SER A 579 23.67 -4.41 -3.44
CA SER A 579 24.58 -3.72 -2.52
C SER A 579 25.88 -3.22 -3.18
N ALA A 580 26.12 -3.63 -4.44
CA ALA A 580 27.29 -3.23 -5.19
C ALA A 580 27.00 -3.28 -6.69
N LYS A 581 27.64 -2.41 -7.45
CA LYS A 581 27.41 -2.17 -8.89
C LYS A 581 27.91 -3.31 -9.79
N TYR A 582 27.82 -4.55 -9.31
CA TYR A 582 28.32 -5.75 -9.94
C TYR A 582 27.27 -6.38 -10.84
N PHE A 583 27.76 -6.99 -11.90
CA PHE A 583 26.98 -7.75 -12.85
C PHE A 583 27.55 -9.16 -12.93
N VAL A 584 26.92 -10.10 -12.24
CA VAL A 584 27.34 -11.49 -12.35
C VAL A 584 26.90 -12.00 -13.69
N VAL A 585 27.90 -12.29 -14.52
CA VAL A 585 27.68 -12.98 -15.77
C VAL A 585 27.95 -14.45 -15.64
N ILE A 586 26.98 -15.25 -16.05
CA ILE A 586 26.98 -16.71 -15.96
C ILE A 586 26.97 -17.27 -17.38
N ARG A 587 27.97 -18.11 -17.71
CA ARG A 587 28.22 -18.54 -19.10
C ARG A 587 28.62 -20.00 -19.24
N ASN A 588 28.57 -20.51 -20.48
CA ASN A 588 29.26 -21.73 -20.90
C ASN A 588 30.53 -21.41 -21.70
N ASP A 589 31.62 -22.15 -21.50
CA ASP A 589 32.81 -22.10 -22.37
C ASP A 589 32.62 -22.96 -23.64
N SER A 590 32.97 -22.40 -24.79
CA SER A 590 33.07 -23.03 -26.10
C SER A 590 33.99 -24.25 -26.20
N SER A 591 34.90 -24.49 -25.22
CA SER A 591 35.85 -25.62 -25.23
C SER A 591 35.22 -26.99 -24.93
N ASN A 592 33.92 -27.19 -25.19
CA ASN A 592 33.16 -28.41 -24.91
C ASN A 592 33.06 -28.81 -23.42
N ASN A 593 33.50 -27.97 -22.49
CA ASN A 593 33.49 -28.27 -21.06
C ASN A 593 32.35 -27.59 -20.27
N GLY A 594 31.56 -26.69 -20.89
CA GLY A 594 30.34 -26.09 -20.33
C GLY A 594 30.44 -25.64 -18.87
N TYR A 595 31.56 -24.99 -18.53
CA TYR A 595 31.78 -24.49 -17.20
C TYR A 595 30.91 -23.27 -16.96
N LEU A 596 29.89 -23.43 -16.11
CA LEU A 596 29.17 -22.31 -15.54
C LEU A 596 30.16 -21.43 -14.77
N THR A 597 30.55 -20.29 -15.35
CA THR A 597 31.58 -19.40 -14.82
C THR A 597 30.96 -18.05 -14.44
N VAL A 598 31.14 -17.63 -13.18
CA VAL A 598 30.88 -16.24 -12.80
C VAL A 598 32.07 -15.43 -13.24
N SER A 599 31.88 -14.51 -14.17
CA SER A 599 33.01 -13.92 -14.89
C SER A 599 33.09 -12.41 -14.79
N ASP A 600 32.13 -11.74 -14.18
CA ASP A 600 32.16 -10.29 -14.06
C ASP A 600 31.63 -9.79 -12.72
N ILE A 601 32.41 -8.89 -12.14
CA ILE A 601 32.05 -8.06 -11.00
C ILE A 601 32.56 -6.68 -11.42
N THR A 602 31.76 -5.96 -12.22
CA THR A 602 32.14 -4.60 -12.63
C THR A 602 32.18 -3.72 -11.40
N PHE A 603 33.37 -3.32 -10.96
CA PHE A 603 33.48 -2.19 -10.05
C PHE A 603 33.28 -0.93 -10.88
N ILE A 604 32.25 -0.18 -10.55
CA ILE A 604 32.35 1.26 -10.70
C ILE A 604 33.12 1.74 -9.48
N LYS A 605 34.33 2.27 -9.68
CA LYS A 605 35.03 2.95 -8.59
C LYS A 605 34.26 4.20 -8.22
N LYS A 606 34.23 4.56 -6.93
CA LYS A 606 33.80 5.89 -6.50
C LYS A 606 34.60 6.93 -7.30
N GLY A 607 33.95 7.74 -8.13
CA GLY A 607 34.65 8.63 -9.08
C GLY A 607 34.43 8.36 -10.57
N GLU A 608 33.55 7.45 -10.97
CA GLU A 608 33.23 7.15 -12.37
C GLU A 608 31.78 7.51 -12.72
N GLY A 609 31.47 7.52 -14.02
CA GLY A 609 30.17 7.87 -14.60
C GLY A 609 29.96 7.31 -16.01
N VAL A 610 28.85 7.70 -16.66
CA VAL A 610 28.63 7.47 -18.11
C VAL A 610 28.36 8.79 -18.81
N ALA A 611 28.97 8.98 -19.98
CA ALA A 611 28.71 10.13 -20.83
C ALA A 611 27.29 10.11 -21.41
N VAL A 612 26.57 11.23 -21.27
CA VAL A 612 25.24 11.45 -21.87
C VAL A 612 25.35 12.00 -23.29
N ASN A 613 26.44 12.70 -23.58
CA ASN A 613 26.78 13.19 -24.90
C ASN A 613 28.30 13.09 -25.15
N GLY A 614 28.69 12.91 -26.40
CA GLY A 614 30.09 12.89 -26.79
C GLY A 614 30.76 14.26 -26.77
N GLY A 615 32.09 14.25 -26.69
CA GLY A 615 32.93 15.44 -26.71
C GLY A 615 34.41 15.12 -26.97
N THR A 616 35.10 16.07 -27.59
CA THR A 616 36.55 16.03 -27.80
C THR A 616 37.28 16.84 -26.73
N ILE A 617 38.61 16.72 -26.68
CA ILE A 617 39.46 17.38 -25.67
C ILE A 617 39.14 18.88 -25.58
N GLY A 618 38.90 19.37 -24.36
CA GLY A 618 38.55 20.76 -24.05
C GLY A 618 37.06 21.10 -24.15
N GLN A 619 36.22 20.18 -24.66
CA GLN A 619 34.76 20.37 -24.66
C GLN A 619 34.14 19.91 -23.34
N THR A 620 33.01 20.51 -22.98
CA THR A 620 32.21 20.07 -21.83
C THR A 620 31.20 19.01 -22.27
N ILE A 621 31.21 17.86 -21.59
CA ILE A 621 30.23 16.80 -21.73
C ILE A 621 29.36 16.73 -20.48
N THR A 622 28.15 16.21 -20.65
CA THR A 622 27.26 15.86 -19.56
C THR A 622 27.45 14.39 -19.24
N CYS A 623 27.51 14.05 -17.95
CA CYS A 623 27.67 12.68 -17.51
C CYS A 623 26.68 12.36 -16.38
N TYR A 624 26.22 11.13 -16.35
CA TYR A 624 25.69 10.53 -15.13
C TYR A 624 26.87 10.28 -14.19
N ASP A 625 26.99 11.08 -13.12
CA ASP A 625 28.02 10.97 -12.10
C ASP A 625 27.53 10.10 -10.94
N TRP A 626 28.38 9.15 -10.55
CA TRP A 626 28.08 8.19 -9.50
C TRP A 626 28.92 8.35 -8.22
N ARG A 627 29.51 9.54 -8.00
CA ARG A 627 30.27 9.89 -6.78
C ARG A 627 29.44 10.04 -5.52
#